data_AF-A0A2E2U9R0-F1
#
_entry.id   AF-A0A2E2U9R0-F1
#
_cell.length_a   1.000
_cell.length_b   1.000
_cell.length_c   1.000
_cell.angle_alpha   90.00
_cell.angle_beta   90.00
_cell.angle_gamma   90.00
#
_symmetry.space_group_name_H-M   'P 1'
#
loop_
_entity.id
_entity.type
_entity.pdbx_description
1 polymer ?
#
loop_
_entity_poly.entity_id
_entity_poly.type
_entity_poly.pdbx_seq_one_letter_code
_entity_poly.pdbx_strand_id
1 'polypeptide(L)'
;MKNTLFLIAIIALAVVSFNHFSMKSSEFKVSRNGAINWQQLVTPGKLNKAHAFLDNDCMSCHNPIKGVQRENCVVCHANVNEILERQPTSFHADIGTCMGCHNEHLGRSSSITKMDHSLLTDIGMTMLSKSTIVDDEKTIAHSYLQDFIGRKKIKGALFVHSKVSNKEALLNCASCHTNDDRHFQLFGNDCVQCHRTDMWNISEFRHPKENSRDCIQCHQAPPSHYVKHFEMMSAKIAKQPKAKVGECFKCHQSTHWTDIKKVGKFKHH
;
A
#
# COMPACT_ATOMS: atom_id res chain seq x y z
N MET A 1 32.87 66.27 -7.37
CA MET A 1 31.47 65.94 -7.00
C MET A 1 30.93 64.67 -7.67
N LYS A 2 31.19 64.40 -8.96
CA LYS A 2 30.71 63.17 -9.63
C LYS A 2 31.35 61.87 -9.08
N ASN A 3 32.66 61.87 -8.80
CA ASN A 3 33.35 60.65 -8.33
C ASN A 3 32.98 60.26 -6.88
N THR A 4 32.65 61.23 -6.03
CA THR A 4 32.20 60.99 -4.65
C THR A 4 30.80 60.41 -4.60
N LEU A 5 29.88 60.82 -5.48
CA LEU A 5 28.55 60.20 -5.59
C LEU A 5 28.63 58.75 -6.09
N PHE A 6 29.53 58.46 -7.02
CA PHE A 6 29.70 57.11 -7.57
C PHE A 6 30.25 56.13 -6.52
N LEU A 7 31.20 56.58 -5.69
CA LEU A 7 31.72 55.77 -4.58
C LEU A 7 30.65 55.46 -3.53
N ILE A 8 29.81 56.44 -3.19
CA ILE A 8 28.71 56.26 -2.23
C ILE A 8 27.67 55.28 -2.77
N ALA A 9 27.35 55.34 -4.07
CA ALA A 9 26.42 54.40 -4.70
C ALA A 9 26.95 52.95 -4.69
N ILE A 10 28.24 52.75 -4.93
CA ILE A 10 28.86 51.41 -4.89
C ILE A 10 28.89 50.86 -3.47
N ILE A 11 29.20 51.69 -2.47
CA ILE A 11 29.19 51.28 -1.07
C ILE A 11 27.76 50.95 -0.62
N ALA A 12 26.77 51.74 -1.01
CA ALA A 12 25.36 51.45 -0.72
C ALA A 12 24.90 50.12 -1.35
N LEU A 13 25.26 49.85 -2.61
CA LEU A 13 24.97 48.59 -3.29
C LEU A 13 25.69 47.39 -2.67
N ALA A 14 26.93 47.57 -2.22
CA ALA A 14 27.67 46.53 -1.51
C ALA A 14 27.06 46.23 -0.13
N VAL A 15 26.60 47.25 0.60
CA VAL A 15 25.92 47.08 1.89
C VAL A 15 24.55 46.43 1.72
N VAL A 16 23.77 46.78 0.70
CA VAL A 16 22.50 46.10 0.40
C VAL A 16 22.73 44.65 0.01
N SER A 17 23.73 44.36 -0.83
CA SER A 17 24.10 43.00 -1.23
C SER A 17 24.60 42.16 -0.06
N PHE A 18 25.40 42.74 0.84
CA PHE A 18 25.91 42.05 2.03
C PHE A 18 24.82 41.78 3.07
N ASN A 19 23.86 42.70 3.22
CA ASN A 19 22.67 42.47 4.06
C ASN A 19 21.75 41.39 3.46
N HIS A 20 21.59 41.35 2.13
CA HIS A 20 20.82 40.28 1.49
C HIS A 20 21.49 38.90 1.62
N PHE A 21 22.81 38.83 1.59
CA PHE A 21 23.57 37.59 1.74
C PHE A 21 23.71 37.14 3.20
N SER A 22 23.69 38.07 4.17
CA SER A 22 23.73 37.76 5.61
C SER A 22 22.35 37.52 6.25
N MET A 23 21.24 37.63 5.50
CA MET A 23 19.94 37.11 5.94
C MET A 23 19.95 35.58 5.90
N LYS A 24 20.53 35.00 6.95
CA LYS A 24 20.31 33.63 7.36
C LYS A 24 18.79 33.40 7.39
N SER A 25 18.30 32.39 6.67
CA SER A 25 16.89 32.02 6.54
C SER A 25 16.24 31.50 7.84
N SER A 26 16.74 31.90 9.01
CA SER A 26 16.36 31.36 10.31
C SER A 26 15.49 32.28 11.17
N GLU A 27 15.00 33.42 10.66
CA GLU A 27 14.10 34.29 11.43
C GLU A 27 12.94 34.87 10.61
N PHE A 28 12.08 34.00 10.05
CA PHE A 28 10.67 34.36 9.93
C PHE A 28 9.97 33.96 11.23
N LYS A 29 10.21 34.72 12.31
CA LYS A 29 9.39 34.62 13.53
C LYS A 29 8.02 35.18 13.18
N VAL A 30 7.03 34.30 13.04
CA VAL A 30 5.62 34.65 13.05
C VAL A 30 5.37 35.59 14.23
N SER A 31 4.83 36.77 13.91
CA SER A 31 4.51 37.83 14.86
C SER A 31 3.68 37.29 16.03
N ARG A 32 4.25 37.31 17.25
CA ARG A 32 3.52 37.14 18.52
C ARG A 32 2.77 38.43 18.86
N ASN A 33 1.86 38.85 18.01
CA ASN A 33 0.74 39.67 18.45
C ASN A 33 -0.47 38.74 18.51
N GLY A 34 -1.29 38.86 19.56
CA GLY A 34 -2.47 38.02 19.85
C GLY A 34 -3.57 38.09 18.80
N ALA A 35 -3.24 37.82 17.55
CA ALA A 35 -4.12 37.66 16.43
C ALA A 35 -4.63 36.21 16.43
N ILE A 36 -5.94 36.09 16.28
CA ILE A 36 -6.64 34.84 16.01
C ILE A 36 -5.84 34.05 14.97
N ASN A 37 -5.37 32.86 15.34
CA ASN A 37 -4.69 31.95 14.43
C ASN A 37 -5.75 31.31 13.54
N TRP A 38 -6.18 32.04 12.50
CA TRP A 38 -7.24 31.63 11.59
C TRP A 38 -6.98 30.25 10.97
N GLN A 39 -5.71 29.87 10.82
CA GLN A 39 -5.28 28.57 10.34
C GLN A 39 -5.73 27.42 11.26
N GLN A 40 -5.75 27.66 12.58
CA GLN A 40 -6.26 26.68 13.55
C GLN A 40 -7.80 26.52 13.50
N LEU A 41 -8.52 27.54 13.02
CA LEU A 41 -9.99 27.49 12.89
C LEU A 41 -10.45 26.68 11.66
N VAL A 42 -9.55 26.47 10.68
CA VAL A 42 -9.84 25.72 9.44
C VAL A 42 -9.07 24.39 9.36
N THR A 43 -8.58 23.90 10.51
CA THR A 43 -7.82 22.63 10.53
C THR A 43 -8.78 21.44 10.38
N PRO A 44 -8.61 20.55 9.38
CA PRO A 44 -9.53 19.41 9.15
C PRO A 44 -9.56 18.42 10.32
N GLY A 45 -8.47 18.35 11.07
CA GLY A 45 -8.30 17.48 12.23
C GLY A 45 -6.88 17.58 12.78
N LYS A 46 -6.65 16.99 13.96
CA LYS A 46 -5.31 16.96 14.55
C LYS A 46 -4.34 16.13 13.71
N LEU A 47 -3.08 16.56 13.67
CA LEU A 47 -2.02 15.78 13.05
C LEU A 47 -1.83 14.44 13.77
N ASN A 48 -1.22 13.48 13.08
CA ASN A 48 -0.78 12.22 13.62
C ASN A 48 0.21 12.43 14.77
N LYS A 49 0.32 11.44 15.68
CA LYS A 49 1.29 11.47 16.77
C LYS A 49 2.73 11.69 16.28
N ALA A 50 3.11 11.11 15.15
CA ALA A 50 4.46 11.25 14.60
C ALA A 50 4.80 12.71 14.23
N HIS A 51 3.82 13.47 13.72
CA HIS A 51 3.99 14.88 13.35
C HIS A 51 3.35 15.86 14.35
N ALA A 52 3.05 15.41 15.57
CA ALA A 52 2.37 16.24 16.56
C ALA A 52 3.14 17.52 16.93
N PHE A 53 4.46 17.52 16.72
CA PHE A 53 5.32 18.67 16.93
C PHE A 53 5.08 19.81 15.91
N LEU A 54 4.44 19.53 14.77
CA LEU A 54 4.12 20.49 13.71
C LEU A 54 2.70 21.08 13.83
N ASP A 55 1.99 20.82 14.92
CA ASP A 55 0.57 21.20 15.09
C ASP A 55 0.27 22.68 14.84
N ASN A 56 1.25 23.55 15.07
CA ASN A 56 1.13 25.00 14.94
C ASN A 56 1.99 25.57 13.82
N ASP A 57 2.60 24.71 13.00
CA ASP A 57 3.47 25.09 11.89
C ASP A 57 2.94 24.52 10.57
N CYS A 58 1.81 25.05 10.12
CA CYS A 58 1.14 24.57 8.91
C CYS A 58 2.01 24.72 7.66
N MET A 59 2.90 25.71 7.64
CA MET A 59 3.76 26.01 6.49
C MET A 59 4.90 25.00 6.33
N SER A 60 5.19 24.18 7.35
CA SER A 60 6.10 23.04 7.22
C SER A 60 5.66 22.03 6.17
N CYS A 61 4.35 21.93 5.88
CA CYS A 61 3.82 21.06 4.83
C CYS A 61 3.12 21.84 3.71
N HIS A 62 2.43 22.94 4.03
CA HIS A 62 1.61 23.70 3.09
C HIS A 62 2.31 24.94 2.53
N ASN A 63 2.20 25.13 1.22
CA ASN A 63 2.38 26.41 0.56
C ASN A 63 1.04 27.16 0.49
N PRO A 64 0.98 28.48 0.77
CA PRO A 64 -0.28 29.25 0.76
C PRO A 64 -1.06 29.22 -0.56
N ILE A 65 -0.37 29.00 -1.69
CA ILE A 65 -0.99 29.01 -3.03
C ILE A 65 -1.11 27.60 -3.59
N LYS A 66 -0.06 26.78 -3.45
CA LYS A 66 0.00 25.45 -4.07
C LYS A 66 -0.48 24.32 -3.16
N GLY A 67 -0.86 24.62 -1.92
CA GLY A 67 -1.19 23.59 -0.93
C GLY A 67 0.04 22.76 -0.54
N VAL A 68 -0.17 21.50 -0.17
CA VAL A 68 0.93 20.61 0.21
C VAL A 68 1.83 20.31 -1.00
N GLN A 69 3.14 20.38 -0.79
CA GLN A 69 4.15 20.16 -1.83
C GLN A 69 5.07 19.00 -1.41
N ARG A 70 5.52 18.19 -2.37
CA ARG A 70 6.43 17.05 -2.14
C ARG A 70 7.76 17.53 -1.54
N GLU A 71 8.23 18.69 -1.99
CA GLU A 71 9.50 19.30 -1.58
C GLU A 71 9.55 19.50 -0.06
N ASN A 72 8.42 19.89 0.53
CA ASN A 72 8.31 20.10 1.97
C ASN A 72 8.45 18.81 2.78
N CYS A 73 8.00 17.67 2.23
CA CYS A 73 8.17 16.36 2.87
C CYS A 73 9.63 15.88 2.81
N VAL A 74 10.27 16.03 1.64
CA VAL A 74 11.63 15.50 1.44
C VAL A 74 12.69 16.29 2.20
N VAL A 75 12.44 17.53 2.64
CA VAL A 75 13.37 18.27 3.51
C VAL A 75 13.74 17.45 4.76
N CYS A 76 12.77 16.73 5.33
CA CYS A 76 12.99 15.86 6.49
C CYS A 76 13.14 14.38 6.13
N HIS A 77 12.54 13.93 5.01
CA HIS A 77 12.51 12.52 4.61
C HIS A 77 13.42 12.16 3.42
N ALA A 78 14.35 13.03 3.00
CA ALA A 78 15.20 12.81 1.81
C ALA A 78 16.11 11.57 1.90
N ASN A 79 16.53 11.17 3.10
CA ASN A 79 17.61 10.18 3.29
C ASN A 79 17.12 8.91 4.01
N VAL A 80 15.97 8.36 3.60
CA VAL A 80 15.46 7.10 4.15
C VAL A 80 15.73 5.96 3.17
N ASN A 81 17.01 5.59 3.03
CA ASN A 81 17.46 4.56 2.08
C ASN A 81 16.78 3.20 2.33
N GLU A 82 16.46 2.89 3.60
CA GLU A 82 15.75 1.66 3.98
C GLU A 82 14.39 1.48 3.29
N ILE A 83 13.71 2.58 2.93
CA ILE A 83 12.42 2.53 2.24
C ILE A 83 12.60 2.42 0.72
N LEU A 84 13.63 3.08 0.17
CA LEU A 84 13.91 3.12 -1.28
C LEU A 84 14.43 1.78 -1.80
N GLU A 85 15.19 1.04 -0.99
CA GLU A 85 15.81 -0.24 -1.39
C GLU A 85 14.89 -1.45 -1.21
N ARG A 86 13.73 -1.27 -0.56
CA ARG A 86 12.78 -2.36 -0.33
C ARG A 86 12.00 -2.68 -1.61
N GLN A 87 12.22 -3.88 -2.14
CA GLN A 87 11.61 -4.39 -3.39
C GLN A 87 10.10 -4.12 -3.55
N PRO A 88 9.21 -4.45 -2.59
CA PRO A 88 7.76 -4.18 -2.73
C PRO A 88 7.39 -2.69 -2.73
N THR A 89 8.31 -1.79 -2.35
CA THR A 89 8.07 -0.36 -2.27
C THR A 89 9.02 0.45 -3.15
N SER A 90 9.66 -0.20 -4.13
CA SER A 90 10.63 0.42 -5.05
C SER A 90 10.08 1.62 -5.82
N PHE A 91 8.75 1.71 -6.00
CA PHE A 91 8.08 2.88 -6.60
C PHE A 91 8.33 4.20 -5.85
N HIS A 92 8.76 4.17 -4.59
CA HIS A 92 9.10 5.38 -3.84
C HIS A 92 10.25 6.17 -4.48
N ALA A 93 11.08 5.55 -5.32
CA ALA A 93 12.16 6.24 -6.04
C ALA A 93 11.63 7.23 -7.10
N ASP A 94 10.52 6.90 -7.75
CA ASP A 94 9.99 7.65 -8.90
C ASP A 94 8.71 8.45 -8.56
N ILE A 95 8.19 8.29 -7.34
CA ILE A 95 6.90 8.85 -6.96
C ILE A 95 6.94 10.38 -6.83
N GLY A 96 6.08 11.06 -7.58
CA GLY A 96 5.95 12.53 -7.58
C GLY A 96 5.04 13.11 -6.49
N THR A 97 4.31 12.26 -5.76
CA THR A 97 3.35 12.68 -4.72
C THR A 97 3.34 11.70 -3.55
N CYS A 98 3.28 12.22 -2.33
CA CYS A 98 3.24 11.41 -1.11
C CYS A 98 1.82 11.27 -0.56
N MET A 99 0.95 12.25 -0.79
CA MET A 99 -0.30 12.41 -0.04
C MET A 99 -1.35 11.35 -0.33
N GLY A 100 -1.38 10.77 -1.52
CA GLY A 100 -2.34 9.70 -1.82
C GLY A 100 -2.09 8.42 -1.03
N CYS A 101 -0.91 8.29 -0.42
CA CYS A 101 -0.56 7.16 0.42
C CYS A 101 -0.30 7.59 1.87
N HIS A 102 0.20 8.81 2.08
CA HIS A 102 0.48 9.40 3.38
C HIS A 102 -0.48 10.53 3.69
N ASN A 103 -1.52 10.22 4.45
CA ASN A 103 -2.60 11.13 4.79
C ASN A 103 -2.44 11.66 6.21
N GLU A 104 -2.50 12.98 6.34
CA GLU A 104 -2.43 13.68 7.62
C GLU A 104 -3.82 14.22 8.03
N HIS A 105 -3.95 14.77 9.24
CA HIS A 105 -5.19 15.31 9.82
C HIS A 105 -6.24 14.28 10.21
N LEU A 106 -5.89 12.99 10.25
CA LEU A 106 -6.78 11.91 10.66
C LEU A 106 -6.80 11.68 12.19
N GLY A 107 -6.11 12.53 12.96
CA GLY A 107 -6.01 12.45 14.40
C GLY A 107 -4.74 11.76 14.90
N ARG A 108 -4.51 11.83 16.21
CA ARG A 108 -3.25 11.40 16.85
C ARG A 108 -2.96 9.91 16.70
N SER A 109 -3.99 9.08 16.74
CA SER A 109 -3.87 7.62 16.76
C SER A 109 -4.09 6.98 15.39
N SER A 110 -4.23 7.77 14.33
CA SER A 110 -4.41 7.24 12.98
C SER A 110 -3.11 6.63 12.45
N SER A 111 -3.20 5.89 11.35
CA SER A 111 -2.03 5.64 10.51
C SER A 111 -1.91 6.77 9.51
N ILE A 112 -0.70 7.31 9.33
CA ILE A 112 -0.42 8.23 8.21
C ILE A 112 -0.48 7.44 6.91
N THR A 113 0.02 6.21 6.91
CA THR A 113 0.02 5.36 5.72
C THR A 113 -1.38 4.78 5.51
N LYS A 114 -2.09 5.33 4.52
CA LYS A 114 -3.36 4.86 3.98
C LYS A 114 -3.27 4.89 2.45
N MET A 115 -2.97 3.73 1.87
CA MET A 115 -2.70 3.57 0.45
C MET A 115 -3.95 3.77 -0.41
N ASP A 116 -3.90 4.70 -1.36
CA ASP A 116 -4.86 4.76 -2.47
C ASP A 116 -4.34 3.93 -3.66
N HIS A 117 -4.94 2.76 -3.83
CA HIS A 117 -4.61 1.83 -4.89
C HIS A 117 -5.02 2.33 -6.29
N SER A 118 -6.08 3.14 -6.39
CA SER A 118 -6.46 3.73 -7.69
C SER A 118 -5.44 4.77 -8.14
N LEU A 119 -4.96 5.60 -7.21
CA LEU A 119 -3.88 6.54 -7.50
C LEU A 119 -2.59 5.81 -7.89
N LEU A 120 -2.26 4.69 -7.23
CA LEU A 120 -1.11 3.86 -7.59
C LEU A 120 -1.18 3.42 -9.06
N THR A 121 -2.35 2.96 -9.51
CA THR A 121 -2.57 2.61 -10.92
C THR A 121 -2.33 3.83 -11.82
N ASP A 122 -2.87 5.00 -11.47
CA ASP A 122 -2.72 6.23 -12.28
C ASP A 122 -1.25 6.69 -12.40
N ILE A 123 -0.49 6.58 -11.32
CA ILE A 123 0.95 6.84 -11.32
C ILE A 123 1.65 5.87 -12.26
N GLY A 124 1.38 4.57 -12.15
CA GLY A 124 1.95 3.55 -13.04
C GLY A 124 1.64 3.83 -14.52
N MET A 125 0.39 4.21 -14.82
CA MET A 125 -0.01 4.59 -16.17
C MET A 125 0.72 5.84 -16.68
N THR A 126 0.96 6.82 -15.81
CA THR A 126 1.74 8.02 -16.14
C THR A 126 3.22 7.70 -16.38
N MET A 127 3.77 6.73 -15.65
CA MET A 127 5.15 6.28 -15.85
C MET A 127 5.30 5.52 -17.17
N LEU A 128 4.29 4.71 -17.55
CA LEU A 128 4.27 4.00 -18.83
C LEU A 128 4.14 4.94 -20.04
N SER A 129 3.43 6.06 -19.89
CA SER A 129 3.20 7.02 -20.99
C SER A 129 4.40 7.93 -21.32
N LYS A 130 5.49 7.88 -20.53
CA LYS A 130 6.67 8.76 -20.72
C LYS A 130 7.66 8.26 -21.78
N SER A 131 7.29 7.31 -22.62
CA SER A 131 8.17 6.87 -23.72
C SER A 131 8.14 7.84 -24.89
N THR A 132 9.31 8.27 -25.33
CA THR A 132 9.50 9.14 -26.51
C THR A 132 9.86 8.35 -27.77
N ILE A 133 9.84 7.01 -27.71
CA ILE A 133 10.26 6.13 -28.81
C ILE A 133 9.02 5.55 -29.49
N VAL A 134 8.96 5.71 -30.81
CA VAL A 134 7.94 5.09 -31.68
C VAL A 134 8.16 3.57 -31.65
N ASP A 135 7.10 2.79 -31.43
CA ASP A 135 7.11 1.32 -31.24
C ASP A 135 7.71 0.79 -29.91
N ASP A 136 7.79 1.63 -28.87
CA ASP A 136 8.14 1.14 -27.53
C ASP A 136 7.02 0.25 -26.94
N GLU A 137 7.41 -0.91 -26.41
CA GLU A 137 6.54 -1.86 -25.72
C GLU A 137 5.70 -1.18 -24.64
N LYS A 138 6.24 -0.13 -23.99
CA LYS A 138 5.54 0.67 -22.98
C LYS A 138 4.35 1.44 -23.55
N THR A 139 4.44 1.96 -24.77
CA THR A 139 3.35 2.68 -25.44
C THR A 139 2.23 1.74 -25.81
N ILE A 140 2.56 0.54 -26.30
CA ILE A 140 1.59 -0.51 -26.60
C ILE A 140 0.90 -0.97 -25.31
N ALA A 141 1.68 -1.24 -24.25
CA ALA A 141 1.15 -1.63 -22.95
C ALA A 141 0.24 -0.53 -22.36
N HIS A 142 0.65 0.73 -22.43
CA HIS A 142 -0.15 1.86 -21.96
C HIS A 142 -1.49 1.94 -22.70
N SER A 143 -1.47 1.87 -24.04
CA SER A 143 -2.69 1.90 -24.86
C SER A 143 -3.64 0.74 -24.52
N TYR A 144 -3.10 -0.49 -24.41
CA TYR A 144 -3.88 -1.66 -24.03
C TYR A 144 -4.52 -1.53 -22.64
N LEU A 145 -3.75 -1.07 -21.66
CA LEU A 145 -4.22 -0.88 -20.29
C LEU A 145 -5.25 0.25 -20.19
N GLN A 146 -5.07 1.35 -20.95
CA GLN A 146 -6.07 2.42 -21.02
C GLN A 146 -7.40 1.93 -21.59
N ASP A 147 -7.35 1.16 -22.69
CA ASP A 147 -8.56 0.55 -23.26
C ASP A 147 -9.23 -0.39 -22.24
N PHE A 148 -8.45 -1.22 -21.53
CA PHE A 148 -8.98 -2.06 -20.46
C PHE A 148 -9.70 -1.26 -19.36
N ILE A 149 -9.13 -0.16 -18.89
CA ILE A 149 -9.76 0.72 -17.88
C ILE A 149 -11.07 1.29 -18.42
N GLY A 150 -11.12 1.67 -19.69
CA GLY A 150 -12.31 2.22 -20.36
C GLY A 150 -13.43 1.21 -20.64
N ARG A 151 -13.13 -0.10 -20.65
CA ARG A 151 -14.13 -1.14 -20.96
C ARG A 151 -15.19 -1.24 -19.88
N LYS A 152 -16.46 -1.29 -20.30
CA LYS A 152 -17.59 -1.61 -19.43
C LYS A 152 -17.46 -3.06 -18.95
N LYS A 153 -17.49 -3.27 -17.62
CA LYS A 153 -17.48 -4.62 -17.04
C LYS A 153 -18.64 -5.46 -17.57
N ILE A 154 -18.32 -6.58 -18.22
CA ILE A 154 -19.30 -7.57 -18.64
C ILE A 154 -19.66 -8.40 -17.41
N LYS A 155 -20.92 -8.37 -16.99
CA LYS A 155 -21.43 -9.24 -15.91
C LYS A 155 -21.25 -10.71 -16.33
N GLY A 156 -20.54 -11.49 -15.52
CA GLY A 156 -20.31 -12.91 -15.78
C GLY A 156 -19.07 -13.23 -16.63
N ALA A 157 -18.25 -12.22 -16.99
CA ALA A 157 -16.88 -12.52 -17.42
C ALA A 157 -16.13 -13.14 -16.24
N LEU A 158 -15.53 -14.30 -16.45
CA LEU A 158 -15.02 -15.24 -15.43
C LEU A 158 -13.89 -14.72 -14.53
N PHE A 159 -13.49 -13.45 -14.62
CA PHE A 159 -12.18 -12.99 -14.15
C PHE A 159 -12.16 -11.60 -13.51
N VAL A 160 -13.29 -10.96 -13.19
CA VAL A 160 -13.25 -9.74 -12.35
C VAL A 160 -14.52 -9.66 -11.52
N HIS A 161 -14.38 -9.56 -10.20
CA HIS A 161 -15.53 -9.34 -9.33
C HIS A 161 -16.28 -8.06 -9.75
N SER A 162 -17.60 -8.15 -9.84
CA SER A 162 -18.42 -7.06 -10.41
C SER A 162 -18.26 -5.71 -9.70
N LYS A 163 -17.89 -5.73 -8.41
CA LYS A 163 -17.73 -4.55 -7.56
C LYS A 163 -16.30 -3.96 -7.53
N VAL A 164 -15.34 -4.54 -8.27
CA VAL A 164 -13.88 -4.32 -8.08
C VAL A 164 -13.23 -3.15 -8.84
N SER A 165 -13.89 -2.15 -9.43
CA SER A 165 -13.22 -1.18 -10.36
C SER A 165 -12.32 -1.81 -11.47
N ASN A 166 -11.93 -1.05 -12.50
CA ASN A 166 -10.96 -1.57 -13.49
C ASN A 166 -9.52 -1.23 -13.09
N LYS A 167 -9.32 -0.14 -12.35
CA LYS A 167 -7.99 0.29 -11.89
C LYS A 167 -7.40 -0.67 -10.86
N GLU A 168 -8.21 -1.15 -9.91
CA GLU A 168 -7.75 -2.12 -8.92
C GLU A 168 -7.46 -3.48 -9.58
N ALA A 169 -8.24 -3.87 -10.59
CA ALA A 169 -8.06 -5.13 -11.30
C ALA A 169 -6.75 -5.23 -12.09
N LEU A 170 -6.09 -4.10 -12.36
CA LEU A 170 -4.77 -4.07 -12.99
C LEU A 170 -3.61 -4.30 -12.02
N LEU A 171 -3.86 -4.25 -10.71
CA LEU A 171 -2.79 -4.33 -9.71
C LEU A 171 -2.44 -5.78 -9.38
N ASN A 172 -1.14 -6.05 -9.27
CA ASN A 172 -0.64 -7.30 -8.70
C ASN A 172 -0.52 -7.16 -7.18
N CYS A 173 -1.60 -7.43 -6.45
CA CYS A 173 -1.67 -7.26 -4.99
C CYS A 173 -0.58 -8.05 -4.25
N ALA A 174 -0.29 -9.27 -4.71
CA ALA A 174 0.67 -10.17 -4.10
C ALA A 174 2.11 -9.61 -4.11
N SER A 175 2.45 -8.72 -5.05
CA SER A 175 3.76 -8.06 -5.10
C SER A 175 4.14 -7.35 -3.79
N CYS A 176 3.15 -6.83 -3.06
CA CYS A 176 3.33 -6.19 -1.75
C CYS A 176 2.74 -7.04 -0.61
N HIS A 177 1.58 -7.65 -0.84
CA HIS A 177 0.77 -8.30 0.19
C HIS A 177 0.93 -9.83 0.24
N THR A 178 2.02 -10.39 -0.29
CA THR A 178 2.29 -11.84 -0.18
C THR A 178 2.26 -12.34 1.27
N ASN A 179 2.80 -11.56 2.21
CA ASN A 179 2.84 -11.94 3.61
C ASN A 179 1.50 -11.75 4.34
N ASP A 180 0.55 -11.04 3.72
CA ASP A 180 -0.80 -10.85 4.26
C ASP A 180 -1.77 -11.93 3.77
N ASP A 181 -1.36 -12.76 2.80
CA ASP A 181 -2.20 -13.82 2.25
C ASP A 181 -2.48 -14.94 3.27
N ARG A 182 -3.73 -14.98 3.73
CA ARG A 182 -4.22 -16.00 4.66
C ARG A 182 -4.47 -17.36 3.99
N HIS A 183 -4.45 -17.41 2.66
CA HIS A 183 -4.71 -18.62 1.88
C HIS A 183 -3.44 -19.39 1.55
N PHE A 184 -2.27 -18.86 1.87
CA PHE A 184 -0.98 -19.51 1.58
C PHE A 184 -0.84 -19.87 0.08
N GLN A 185 -1.21 -18.92 -0.79
CA GLN A 185 -1.14 -19.00 -2.26
C GLN A 185 -2.05 -20.07 -2.90
N LEU A 186 -2.97 -20.66 -2.13
CA LEU A 186 -3.86 -21.71 -2.62
C LEU A 186 -4.71 -21.27 -3.82
N PHE A 187 -5.12 -20.01 -3.86
CA PHE A 187 -5.95 -19.44 -4.93
C PHE A 187 -5.15 -18.64 -5.97
N GLY A 188 -3.82 -18.71 -5.93
CA GLY A 188 -2.94 -17.87 -6.75
C GLY A 188 -2.94 -16.40 -6.32
N ASN A 189 -2.54 -15.50 -7.23
CA ASN A 189 -2.33 -14.07 -6.94
C ASN A 189 -3.50 -13.18 -7.38
N ASP A 190 -4.55 -13.75 -7.97
CA ASP A 190 -5.70 -13.01 -8.49
C ASP A 190 -6.71 -12.68 -7.38
N CYS A 191 -6.24 -11.86 -6.43
CA CYS A 191 -6.97 -11.49 -5.23
C CYS A 191 -8.31 -10.83 -5.57
N VAL A 192 -8.37 -10.12 -6.69
CA VAL A 192 -9.51 -9.33 -7.15
C VAL A 192 -10.68 -10.15 -7.69
N GLN A 193 -10.52 -11.48 -7.81
CA GLN A 193 -11.65 -12.40 -7.99
C GLN A 193 -12.62 -12.34 -6.81
N CYS A 194 -12.10 -12.05 -5.62
CA CYS A 194 -12.83 -12.18 -4.37
C CYS A 194 -12.77 -10.90 -3.52
N HIS A 195 -11.61 -10.24 -3.46
CA HIS A 195 -11.35 -9.11 -2.57
C HIS A 195 -11.38 -7.78 -3.32
N ARG A 196 -11.92 -6.76 -2.63
CA ARG A 196 -11.73 -5.35 -2.97
C ARG A 196 -10.78 -4.73 -1.96
N THR A 197 -10.19 -3.59 -2.31
CA THR A 197 -9.30 -2.87 -1.38
C THR A 197 -9.97 -2.47 -0.07
N ASP A 198 -11.31 -2.28 -0.09
CA ASP A 198 -12.14 -1.95 1.06
C ASP A 198 -12.95 -3.15 1.61
N MET A 199 -12.78 -4.35 1.06
CA MET A 199 -13.52 -5.56 1.45
C MET A 199 -12.64 -6.80 1.38
N TRP A 200 -11.89 -7.02 2.46
CA TRP A 200 -11.07 -8.23 2.64
C TRP A 200 -11.83 -9.36 3.32
N ASN A 201 -12.84 -9.06 4.12
CA ASN A 201 -13.70 -10.07 4.72
C ASN A 201 -14.96 -10.27 3.85
N ILE A 202 -15.13 -11.47 3.29
CA ILE A 202 -16.23 -11.80 2.39
C ILE A 202 -17.34 -12.46 3.20
N SER A 203 -18.28 -11.65 3.68
CA SER A 203 -19.40 -12.12 4.50
C SER A 203 -20.31 -13.12 3.78
N GLU A 204 -20.33 -13.06 2.46
CA GLU A 204 -21.11 -13.89 1.55
C GLU A 204 -20.47 -15.25 1.31
N PHE A 205 -19.19 -15.45 1.67
CA PHE A 205 -18.56 -16.75 1.55
C PHE A 205 -19.32 -17.74 2.43
N ARG A 206 -19.74 -18.85 1.81
CA ARG A 206 -20.41 -19.96 2.47
C ARG A 206 -19.51 -21.17 2.29
N HIS A 207 -19.14 -21.80 3.40
CA HIS A 207 -18.52 -23.11 3.33
C HIS A 207 -19.41 -24.06 2.51
N PRO A 208 -18.81 -25.01 1.77
CA PRO A 208 -19.56 -26.08 1.14
C PRO A 208 -20.49 -26.77 2.14
N LYS A 209 -21.55 -27.42 1.64
CA LYS A 209 -22.46 -28.21 2.49
C LYS A 209 -21.66 -29.13 3.42
N GLU A 210 -22.19 -29.37 4.61
CA GLU A 210 -21.56 -30.21 5.65
C GLU A 210 -21.17 -31.62 5.18
N ASN A 211 -21.83 -32.14 4.14
CA ASN A 211 -21.53 -33.43 3.53
C ASN A 211 -20.56 -33.37 2.33
N SER A 212 -20.05 -32.18 1.99
CA SER A 212 -19.05 -32.00 0.95
C SER A 212 -17.74 -32.69 1.33
N ARG A 213 -17.09 -33.30 0.34
CA ARG A 213 -15.84 -34.06 0.49
C ARG A 213 -14.66 -33.39 -0.18
N ASP A 214 -14.89 -32.24 -0.83
CA ASP A 214 -13.89 -31.52 -1.63
C ASP A 214 -13.12 -30.51 -0.77
N CYS A 215 -12.64 -30.96 0.39
CA CYS A 215 -11.93 -30.12 1.36
C CYS A 215 -10.66 -29.51 0.74
N ILE A 216 -9.97 -30.27 -0.12
CA ILE A 216 -8.68 -29.89 -0.72
C ILE A 216 -8.77 -28.70 -1.68
N GLN A 217 -9.98 -28.31 -2.09
CA GLN A 217 -10.18 -27.07 -2.86
C GLN A 217 -9.79 -25.82 -2.05
N CYS A 218 -9.89 -25.89 -0.71
CA CYS A 218 -9.65 -24.76 0.19
C CYS A 218 -8.66 -25.06 1.33
N HIS A 219 -8.40 -26.33 1.63
CA HIS A 219 -7.56 -26.75 2.76
C HIS A 219 -6.49 -27.73 2.30
N GLN A 220 -5.23 -27.32 2.38
CA GLN A 220 -4.11 -28.22 2.10
C GLN A 220 -3.76 -29.06 3.32
N ALA A 221 -3.37 -30.31 3.07
CA ALA A 221 -2.79 -31.14 4.11
C ALA A 221 -1.42 -30.55 4.52
N PRO A 222 -1.06 -30.60 5.82
CA PRO A 222 0.25 -30.11 6.24
C PRO A 222 1.36 -30.96 5.60
N PRO A 223 2.57 -30.40 5.43
CA PRO A 223 3.70 -31.09 4.78
C PRO A 223 4.00 -32.49 5.35
N SER A 224 3.68 -32.72 6.62
CA SER A 224 3.80 -34.02 7.29
C SER A 224 3.01 -35.16 6.63
N HIS A 225 1.97 -34.88 5.83
CA HIS A 225 1.20 -35.91 5.14
C HIS A 225 1.90 -36.46 3.89
N TYR A 226 2.98 -35.82 3.46
CA TYR A 226 3.73 -36.18 2.25
C TYR A 226 5.05 -36.90 2.56
N VAL A 227 5.25 -37.35 3.80
CA VAL A 227 6.45 -38.10 4.22
C VAL A 227 6.12 -39.54 4.59
N LYS A 228 7.09 -40.46 4.41
CA LYS A 228 6.95 -41.90 4.75
C LYS A 228 6.47 -42.15 6.19
N HIS A 229 6.82 -41.27 7.13
CA HIS A 229 6.38 -41.40 8.52
C HIS A 229 4.84 -41.41 8.65
N PHE A 230 4.14 -40.58 7.87
CA PHE A 230 2.69 -40.52 7.88
C PHE A 230 2.05 -41.84 7.42
N GLU A 231 2.54 -42.43 6.33
CA GLU A 231 2.05 -43.70 5.81
C GLU A 231 2.24 -44.84 6.81
N MET A 232 3.39 -44.87 7.50
CA MET A 232 3.71 -45.95 8.43
C MET A 232 2.97 -45.85 9.77
N MET A 233 2.65 -44.65 10.23
CA MET A 233 2.07 -44.39 11.56
C MET A 233 0.64 -43.86 11.46
N SER A 234 0.48 -42.60 11.07
CA SER A 234 -0.81 -41.87 11.10
C SER A 234 -1.90 -42.54 10.26
N ALA A 235 -1.57 -43.03 9.07
CA ALA A 235 -2.52 -43.74 8.20
C ALA A 235 -3.01 -45.06 8.82
N LYS A 236 -2.14 -45.75 9.58
CA LYS A 236 -2.50 -46.97 10.32
C LYS A 236 -3.38 -46.66 11.53
N ILE A 237 -3.09 -45.57 12.26
CA ILE A 237 -3.91 -45.11 13.39
C ILE A 237 -5.34 -44.82 12.94
N ALA A 238 -5.50 -44.14 11.80
CA ALA A 238 -6.81 -43.88 11.20
C ALA A 238 -7.47 -45.13 10.59
N LYS A 239 -6.75 -46.27 10.51
CA LYS A 239 -7.18 -47.52 9.84
C LYS A 239 -7.57 -47.29 8.37
N GLN A 240 -6.90 -46.36 7.70
CA GLN A 240 -7.14 -46.00 6.29
C GLN A 240 -5.84 -46.05 5.47
N PRO A 241 -5.15 -47.20 5.38
CA PRO A 241 -3.81 -47.30 4.76
C PRO A 241 -3.79 -47.07 3.24
N LYS A 242 -4.96 -47.04 2.59
CA LYS A 242 -5.10 -46.82 1.14
C LYS A 242 -5.74 -45.47 0.79
N ALA A 243 -6.03 -44.63 1.78
CA ALA A 243 -6.61 -43.32 1.52
C ALA A 243 -5.57 -42.40 0.88
N LYS A 244 -6.00 -41.64 -0.14
CA LYS A 244 -5.16 -40.58 -0.70
C LYS A 244 -5.17 -39.38 0.25
N VAL A 245 -4.08 -38.61 0.28
CA VAL A 245 -3.92 -37.45 1.18
C VAL A 245 -5.07 -36.44 1.06
N GLY A 246 -5.63 -36.24 -0.14
CA GLY A 246 -6.77 -35.35 -0.37
C GLY A 246 -8.13 -35.89 0.10
N GLU A 247 -8.22 -37.15 0.52
CA GLU A 247 -9.47 -37.76 1.01
C GLU A 247 -9.62 -37.53 2.52
N CYS A 248 -9.49 -36.28 2.97
CA CYS A 248 -9.44 -35.88 4.37
C CYS A 248 -10.61 -36.48 5.18
N PHE A 249 -11.80 -36.48 4.59
CA PHE A 249 -13.04 -37.00 5.17
C PHE A 249 -13.01 -38.50 5.52
N LYS A 250 -12.06 -39.30 5.00
CA LYS A 250 -11.90 -40.71 5.39
C LYS A 250 -11.29 -40.86 6.77
N CYS A 251 -10.41 -39.92 7.16
CA CYS A 251 -9.64 -39.97 8.39
C CYS A 251 -10.11 -38.95 9.42
N HIS A 252 -10.48 -37.73 9.01
CA HIS A 252 -10.79 -36.62 9.91
C HIS A 252 -12.30 -36.44 10.12
N GLN A 253 -12.70 -36.16 11.36
CA GLN A 253 -14.10 -35.95 11.75
C GLN A 253 -14.52 -34.48 11.60
N SER A 254 -13.59 -33.54 11.77
CA SER A 254 -13.78 -32.10 11.60
C SER A 254 -12.64 -31.50 10.75
N THR A 255 -12.65 -30.18 10.53
CA THR A 255 -11.56 -29.45 9.87
C THR A 255 -10.29 -29.37 10.72
N HIS A 256 -10.34 -29.81 11.98
CA HIS A 256 -9.15 -29.92 12.82
C HIS A 256 -8.38 -31.21 12.52
N TRP A 257 -7.12 -31.07 12.13
CA TRP A 257 -6.23 -32.19 11.76
C TRP A 257 -6.04 -33.24 12.87
N THR A 258 -6.15 -32.83 14.13
CA THR A 258 -6.01 -33.73 15.28
C THR A 258 -7.25 -34.57 15.54
N ASP A 259 -8.40 -34.26 14.94
CA ASP A 259 -9.66 -34.95 15.22
C ASP A 259 -9.87 -36.11 14.24
N ILE A 260 -9.46 -37.31 14.67
CA ILE A 260 -9.45 -38.52 13.83
C ILE A 260 -10.72 -39.33 14.09
N LYS A 261 -11.43 -39.72 13.02
CA LYS A 261 -12.62 -40.55 13.07
C LYS A 261 -12.38 -41.83 13.87
N LYS A 262 -13.28 -42.10 14.81
CA LYS A 262 -13.27 -43.31 15.68
C LYS A 262 -12.04 -43.44 16.59
N VAL A 263 -11.18 -42.42 16.65
CA VAL A 263 -10.01 -42.35 17.56
C VAL A 263 -10.16 -41.16 18.51
N GLY A 264 -10.71 -40.05 18.03
CA GLY A 264 -10.85 -38.80 18.79
C GLY A 264 -9.67 -37.86 18.56
N LYS A 265 -9.45 -36.93 19.50
CA LYS A 265 -8.35 -35.96 19.43
C LYS A 265 -7.01 -36.67 19.66
N PHE A 266 -6.25 -36.83 18.59
CA PHE A 266 -4.91 -37.39 18.60
C PHE A 266 -3.91 -36.34 18.13
N LYS A 267 -2.94 -36.02 18.98
CA LYS A 267 -1.88 -35.08 18.68
C LYS A 267 -0.58 -35.86 18.57
N HIS A 268 -0.10 -36.04 17.35
CA HIS A 268 1.25 -36.55 17.13
C HIS A 268 2.20 -35.35 17.31
N HIS A 269 3.00 -35.38 18.38
CA HIS A 269 4.29 -34.69 18.48
C HIS A 269 5.08 -34.76 17.18
#